data_AF-A0A9C6XE57-F1
#
_entry.id   AF-A0A9C6XE57-F1
#
_cell.length_a   1.000
_cell.length_b   1.000
_cell.length_c   1.000
_cell.angle_alpha   90.00
_cell.angle_beta   90.00
_cell.angle_gamma   90.00
#
_symmetry.space_group_name_H-M   'P 1'
#
loop_
_entity.id
_entity.type
_entity.pdbx_description
1 polymer ?
#
loop_
_entity_poly.entity_id
_entity_poly.type
_entity_poly.pdbx_seq_one_letter_code
_entity_poly.pdbx_strand_id
1 'polypeptide(L)'
;MYEATCARSPPTTTASASSWATSKPRKNDGLMQDAQMAATERWPFRQGGLPGTVRGAPTMFDDLLPLLWTLRFVLILPVTVSRDTRTVRFRWLSWTMLVTAVLWLFTSAINYAMVCHRLAPVLGTGKHFHVWEVLPKYATVVLLSYIVFLPVTCWATANRAVALVELWQRVEALATAVTGPLHLPGLRTRARIYSLGCLVLPVLMQLLALSVLPDDRVWMMPGLVHANAFVMVSTIFWIWCCSALGALGSQVAARMPADLQRLGPQGLRAHRQIWLGLAQLLTQLGVSWGRLQTVILGLFFVAFTCISFIMTSLVLHGIWDKKMVWQGTAMSAVVIGIFGICNSAQIATNGVRLAAIRQLLALSLTHKDEPTRQEIISFLDNIRVERQCLTVCKLGVLSRASLLSFFSLACTYVVVLSQFTLSSEISTKKFDKLPSVA
;
A
#
# COMPACT_ATOMS: atom_id res chain seq x y z
N MET A 1 -58.36 23.73 -34.71
CA MET A 1 -57.35 23.82 -33.63
C MET A 1 -56.46 22.60 -33.74
N TYR A 2 -55.79 22.51 -34.89
CA TYR A 2 -54.37 22.85 -35.07
C TYR A 2 -53.50 21.78 -34.40
N GLU A 3 -53.40 20.59 -35.01
CA GLU A 3 -52.59 20.23 -36.20
C GLU A 3 -51.16 19.88 -35.81
N ALA A 4 -50.43 18.95 -36.44
CA ALA A 4 -50.73 17.83 -37.33
C ALA A 4 -49.37 17.16 -37.64
N THR A 5 -49.40 15.86 -37.97
CA THR A 5 -48.70 15.15 -39.07
C THR A 5 -47.26 15.55 -39.50
N CYS A 6 -46.36 14.67 -39.94
CA CYS A 6 -46.41 13.66 -41.02
C CYS A 6 -45.06 12.90 -40.95
N ALA A 7 -44.97 11.57 -40.92
CA ALA A 7 -45.09 10.62 -42.02
C ALA A 7 -43.94 10.61 -43.07
N ARG A 8 -43.48 9.37 -43.35
CA ARG A 8 -42.81 8.82 -44.54
C ARG A 8 -41.27 8.85 -44.64
N SER A 9 -40.72 7.64 -44.64
CA SER A 9 -39.63 7.18 -45.52
C SER A 9 -40.24 6.55 -46.80
N PRO A 10 -39.50 6.00 -47.80
CA PRO A 10 -38.09 6.07 -48.26
C PRO A 10 -38.07 6.41 -49.80
N PRO A 11 -37.16 5.99 -50.74
CA PRO A 11 -35.87 5.29 -50.70
C PRO A 11 -34.79 5.80 -51.70
N THR A 12 -33.71 5.00 -51.85
CA THR A 12 -32.79 4.83 -53.00
C THR A 12 -31.72 5.90 -53.30
N THR A 13 -30.45 5.54 -53.07
CA THR A 13 -29.50 5.30 -54.17
C THR A 13 -28.26 4.54 -53.70
N THR A 14 -27.84 3.63 -54.57
CA THR A 14 -26.81 2.61 -54.44
C THR A 14 -25.40 3.11 -54.74
N ALA A 15 -24.43 2.38 -54.16
CA ALA A 15 -23.08 2.11 -54.66
C ALA A 15 -22.02 3.22 -54.55
N SER A 16 -20.99 2.99 -53.75
CA SER A 16 -19.82 2.21 -54.19
C SER A 16 -18.80 2.05 -53.06
N ALA A 17 -18.26 0.85 -52.95
CA ALA A 17 -17.10 0.56 -52.12
C ALA A 17 -15.84 1.16 -52.75
N SER A 18 -14.99 1.84 -51.97
CA SER A 18 -13.55 1.88 -52.28
C SER A 18 -12.67 2.12 -51.04
N SER A 19 -11.68 1.24 -50.94
CA SER A 19 -10.40 1.33 -50.23
C SER A 19 -10.40 1.61 -48.72
N TRP A 20 -10.42 0.52 -47.96
CA TRP A 20 -9.66 0.43 -46.71
C TRP A 20 -8.16 0.42 -47.03
N ALA A 21 -7.55 1.61 -47.06
CA ALA A 21 -6.10 1.78 -47.13
C ALA A 21 -5.58 2.27 -45.75
N THR A 22 -5.06 1.30 -44.99
CA THR A 22 -3.90 1.42 -44.09
C THR A 22 -3.61 2.80 -43.47
N SER A 23 -4.11 3.05 -42.27
CA SER A 23 -3.41 3.94 -41.32
C SER A 23 -2.78 3.08 -40.21
N LYS A 24 -1.48 2.83 -40.35
CA LYS A 24 -0.64 2.30 -39.26
C LYS A 24 -0.65 3.33 -38.12
N PRO A 25 -0.91 2.95 -36.85
CA PRO A 25 -0.56 3.82 -35.73
C PRO A 25 0.96 3.78 -35.58
N ARG A 26 1.64 4.75 -36.19
CA ARG A 26 3.04 5.05 -35.93
C ARG A 26 3.11 6.04 -34.77
N LYS A 27 4.01 5.77 -33.81
CA LYS A 27 4.33 6.50 -32.56
C LYS A 27 3.54 6.10 -31.31
N ASN A 28 3.89 4.93 -30.77
CA ASN A 28 4.01 4.75 -29.31
C ASN A 28 5.45 4.38 -28.88
N ASP A 29 6.36 4.15 -29.83
CA ASP A 29 7.75 3.82 -29.53
C ASP A 29 8.53 5.04 -29.02
N GLY A 30 8.16 6.26 -29.42
CA GLY A 30 8.80 7.50 -28.97
C GLY A 30 8.60 7.82 -27.49
N LEU A 31 7.44 7.50 -26.90
CA LEU A 31 7.17 7.76 -25.48
C LEU A 31 7.91 6.81 -24.54
N MET A 32 8.18 5.58 -24.98
CA MET A 32 9.08 4.67 -24.25
C MET A 32 10.55 5.01 -24.49
N GLN A 33 10.93 5.46 -25.69
CA GLN A 33 12.28 5.91 -25.98
C GLN A 33 12.63 7.23 -25.29
N ASP A 34 11.69 8.15 -25.11
CA ASP A 34 11.89 9.41 -24.40
C ASP A 34 11.90 9.20 -22.87
N ALA A 35 11.13 8.24 -22.35
CA ALA A 35 11.22 7.82 -20.95
C ALA A 35 12.50 7.00 -20.67
N GLN A 36 12.98 6.21 -21.65
CA GLN A 36 14.30 5.57 -21.59
C GLN A 36 15.42 6.57 -21.83
N MET A 37 15.21 7.62 -22.63
CA MET A 37 16.19 8.67 -22.89
C MET A 37 16.33 9.63 -21.71
N ALA A 38 15.24 9.97 -21.02
CA ALA A 38 15.26 10.64 -19.72
C ALA A 38 15.89 9.77 -18.61
N ALA A 39 15.85 8.44 -18.74
CA ALA A 39 16.59 7.53 -17.88
C ALA A 39 18.08 7.39 -18.27
N THR A 40 18.46 7.74 -19.51
CA THR A 40 19.85 7.77 -19.99
C THR A 40 20.48 9.15 -20.06
N GLU A 41 19.77 10.23 -19.73
CA GLU A 41 20.41 11.50 -19.39
C GLU A 41 21.30 11.24 -18.18
N ARG A 42 22.59 11.09 -18.51
CA ARG A 42 23.66 10.86 -17.56
C ARG A 42 23.65 12.02 -16.58
N TRP A 43 23.15 11.75 -15.39
CA TRP A 43 23.41 12.54 -14.19
C TRP A 43 24.87 13.03 -14.21
N PRO A 44 25.14 14.33 -13.99
CA PRO A 44 26.50 14.87 -14.05
C PRO A 44 27.44 14.37 -12.93
N PHE A 45 27.07 13.34 -12.17
CA PHE A 45 27.84 12.78 -11.05
C PHE A 45 28.27 11.31 -11.24
N ARG A 46 28.35 10.80 -12.48
CA ARG A 46 28.89 9.44 -12.73
C ARG A 46 30.40 9.32 -12.49
N GLN A 47 31.11 10.40 -12.20
CA GLN A 47 32.53 10.39 -11.88
C GLN A 47 32.80 11.24 -10.63
N GLY A 48 32.67 10.61 -9.49
CA GLY A 48 32.98 11.21 -8.19
C GLY A 48 32.38 10.33 -7.13
N GLY A 49 33.22 9.70 -6.31
CA GLY A 49 32.75 8.99 -5.13
C GLY A 49 31.80 9.88 -4.33
N LEU A 50 30.81 9.27 -3.66
CA LEU A 50 29.94 9.96 -2.71
C LEU A 50 30.75 11.01 -1.95
N PRO A 51 30.39 12.31 -1.99
CA PRO A 51 31.05 13.29 -1.15
C PRO A 51 30.99 12.74 0.26
N GLY A 52 32.16 12.55 0.87
CA GLY A 52 32.31 11.78 2.10
C GLY A 52 31.27 12.22 3.10
N THR A 53 30.31 11.35 3.39
CA THR A 53 29.33 11.61 4.44
C THR A 53 30.10 11.89 5.72
N VAL A 54 29.94 13.10 6.26
CA VAL A 54 30.50 13.49 7.56
C VAL A 54 30.16 12.38 8.55
N ARG A 55 31.19 11.66 9.04
CA ARG A 55 31.06 10.63 10.07
C ARG A 55 30.41 11.30 11.29
N GLY A 56 29.16 10.97 11.59
CA GLY A 56 28.49 11.36 12.84
C GLY A 56 27.13 12.07 12.71
N ALA A 57 26.73 12.54 11.53
CA ALA A 57 25.37 13.09 11.38
C ALA A 57 24.33 11.96 11.34
N PRO A 58 23.24 12.04 12.14
CA PRO A 58 22.15 11.07 12.07
C PRO A 58 21.51 11.15 10.67
N THR A 59 21.58 10.04 9.94
CA THR A 59 20.99 9.93 8.60
C THR A 59 19.60 9.32 8.69
N MET A 60 18.71 9.62 7.75
CA MET A 60 17.40 8.96 7.65
C MET A 60 17.54 7.45 7.45
N PHE A 61 18.66 6.99 6.90
CA PHE A 61 19.01 5.57 6.88
C PHE A 61 19.13 4.96 8.29
N ASP A 62 19.77 5.68 9.22
CA ASP A 62 19.89 5.25 10.62
C ASP A 62 18.52 5.23 11.33
N ASP A 63 17.58 6.06 10.87
CA ASP A 63 16.19 6.10 11.36
C ASP A 63 15.33 4.95 10.79
N LEU A 64 15.64 4.49 9.57
CA LEU A 64 14.98 3.35 8.92
C LEU A 64 15.44 2.00 9.48
N LEU A 65 16.64 1.96 10.09
CA LEU A 65 17.29 0.72 10.55
C LEU A 65 16.40 -0.16 11.45
N PRO A 66 15.70 0.34 12.50
CA PRO A 66 14.85 -0.49 13.35
C PRO A 66 13.74 -1.21 12.57
N LEU A 67 13.19 -0.57 11.54
CA LEU A 67 12.14 -1.13 10.70
C LEU A 67 12.67 -2.21 9.74
N LEU A 68 13.91 -2.05 9.25
CA LEU A 68 14.56 -3.09 8.45
C LEU A 68 14.84 -4.34 9.28
N TRP A 69 15.21 -4.16 10.56
CA TRP A 69 15.37 -5.29 11.48
C TRP A 69 14.06 -6.01 11.77
N THR A 70 12.95 -5.28 11.96
CA THR A 70 11.64 -5.93 12.17
C THR A 70 11.14 -6.65 10.92
N LEU A 71 11.34 -6.08 9.74
CA LEU A 71 11.03 -6.74 8.47
C LEU A 71 11.77 -8.08 8.30
N ARG A 72 13.04 -8.12 8.74
CA ARG A 72 13.82 -9.35 8.75
C ARG A 72 13.31 -10.35 9.78
N PHE A 73 12.97 -9.89 10.99
CA PHE A 73 12.46 -10.75 12.06
C PHE A 73 11.14 -11.43 11.68
N VAL A 74 10.26 -10.72 10.98
CA VAL A 74 8.96 -11.24 10.52
C VAL A 74 9.05 -11.97 9.16
N LEU A 75 10.27 -12.25 8.67
CA LEU A 75 10.54 -13.03 7.44
C LEU A 75 10.06 -12.37 6.13
N ILE A 76 9.69 -11.08 6.16
CA ILE A 76 9.23 -10.33 4.98
C ILE A 76 10.40 -10.05 4.03
N LEU A 77 11.57 -9.65 4.58
CA LEU A 77 12.71 -9.23 3.78
C LEU A 77 14.03 -9.83 4.33
N PRO A 78 14.63 -10.84 3.65
CA PRO A 78 15.86 -11.49 4.09
C PRO A 78 17.07 -10.71 3.60
N VAL A 79 17.32 -9.57 4.22
CA VAL A 79 18.32 -8.62 3.76
C VAL A 79 19.47 -8.50 4.73
N THR A 80 20.68 -8.49 4.17
CA THR A 80 21.91 -8.25 4.92
C THR A 80 22.09 -6.75 5.05
N VAL A 81 22.05 -6.26 6.29
CA VAL A 81 22.29 -4.84 6.60
C VAL A 81 23.67 -4.74 7.24
N SER A 82 24.60 -4.12 6.53
CA SER A 82 25.93 -3.83 7.05
C SER A 82 25.93 -2.43 7.67
N ARG A 83 26.17 -2.34 8.98
CA ARG A 83 26.23 -1.05 9.69
C ARG A 83 27.45 -0.24 9.27
N ASP A 84 28.59 -0.88 9.05
CA ASP A 84 29.86 -0.19 8.77
C ASP A 84 29.90 0.41 7.37
N THR A 85 29.36 -0.30 6.38
CA THR A 85 29.29 0.20 4.99
C THR A 85 27.99 0.94 4.69
N ARG A 86 27.01 0.96 5.61
CA ARG A 86 25.65 1.51 5.41
C ARG A 86 24.97 0.99 4.13
N THR A 87 25.35 -0.21 3.69
CA THR A 87 24.80 -0.84 2.48
C THR A 87 23.82 -1.93 2.85
N VAL A 88 22.73 -1.97 2.09
CA VAL A 88 21.70 -3.01 2.16
C VAL A 88 21.92 -3.93 0.97
N ARG A 89 22.11 -5.24 1.19
CA ARG A 89 22.34 -6.21 0.11
C ARG A 89 21.42 -7.41 0.24
N PHE A 90 20.85 -7.82 -0.89
CA PHE A 90 20.08 -9.05 -1.01
C PHE A 90 20.85 -10.03 -1.89
N ARG A 91 20.96 -11.29 -1.43
CA ARG A 91 21.53 -12.41 -2.17
C ARG A 91 20.69 -13.65 -1.89
N TRP A 92 20.22 -14.31 -2.95
CA TRP A 92 19.47 -15.57 -2.84
C TRP A 92 20.27 -16.64 -2.11
N LEU A 93 21.56 -16.75 -2.41
CA LEU A 93 22.46 -17.70 -1.75
C LEU A 93 23.17 -17.02 -0.57
N SER A 94 22.40 -16.67 0.46
CA SER A 94 22.94 -16.10 1.71
C SER A 94 22.46 -16.89 2.92
N TRP A 95 23.28 -16.91 3.99
CA TRP A 95 22.90 -17.51 5.26
C TRP A 95 21.58 -16.95 5.80
N THR A 96 21.37 -15.65 5.62
CA THR A 96 20.12 -14.98 6.01
C THR A 96 18.92 -15.52 5.26
N MET A 97 19.05 -15.78 3.95
CA MET A 97 17.98 -16.37 3.14
C MET A 97 17.67 -17.80 3.58
N LEU A 98 18.70 -18.61 3.86
CA LEU A 98 18.54 -19.98 4.33
C LEU A 98 17.74 -20.03 5.64
N VAL A 99 18.12 -19.22 6.64
CA VAL A 99 17.41 -19.16 7.92
C VAL A 99 15.96 -18.71 7.72
N THR A 100 15.72 -17.68 6.90
CA THR A 100 14.35 -17.22 6.64
C THR A 100 13.51 -18.25 5.88
N ALA A 101 14.11 -19.01 4.96
CA ALA A 101 13.42 -20.05 4.22
C ALA A 101 13.01 -21.21 5.14
N VAL A 102 13.90 -21.66 6.03
CA VAL A 102 13.58 -22.71 7.02
C VAL A 102 12.48 -22.27 7.97
N LEU A 103 12.56 -21.04 8.50
CA LEU A 103 11.52 -20.50 9.37
C LEU A 103 10.19 -20.31 8.64
N TRP A 104 10.22 -19.91 7.38
CA TRP A 104 9.02 -19.79 6.55
C TRP A 104 8.38 -21.16 6.24
N LEU A 105 9.18 -22.21 5.98
CA LEU A 105 8.67 -23.57 5.81
C LEU A 105 7.98 -24.05 7.09
N PHE A 106 8.58 -23.78 8.24
CA PHE A 106 8.00 -24.11 9.54
C PHE A 106 6.68 -23.36 9.79
N THR A 107 6.64 -22.04 9.58
CA THR A 107 5.39 -21.28 9.75
C THR A 107 4.33 -21.69 8.72
N SER A 108 4.72 -22.02 7.49
CA SER A 108 3.81 -22.53 6.46
C SER A 108 3.24 -23.89 6.82
N ALA A 109 4.04 -24.80 7.42
CA ALA A 109 3.56 -26.09 7.88
C ALA A 109 2.51 -25.96 9.01
N ILE A 110 2.75 -25.06 9.97
CA ILE A 110 1.76 -24.75 11.03
C ILE A 110 0.46 -24.21 10.42
N ASN A 111 0.56 -23.27 9.46
CA ASN A 111 -0.61 -22.71 8.80
C ASN A 111 -1.36 -23.75 7.97
N TYR A 112 -0.66 -24.65 7.29
CA TYR A 112 -1.28 -25.75 6.57
C TYR A 112 -2.06 -26.67 7.52
N ALA A 113 -1.46 -27.08 8.64
CA ALA A 113 -2.14 -27.87 9.66
C ALA A 113 -3.37 -27.14 10.23
N MET A 114 -3.27 -25.82 10.45
CA MET A 114 -4.39 -24.99 10.88
C MET A 114 -5.53 -24.95 9.85
N VAL A 115 -5.21 -24.79 8.57
CA VAL A 115 -6.20 -24.81 7.49
C VAL A 115 -6.90 -26.17 7.45
N CYS A 116 -6.15 -27.28 7.46
CA CYS A 116 -6.71 -28.63 7.48
C CYS A 116 -7.63 -28.84 8.69
N HIS A 117 -7.21 -28.40 9.87
CA HIS A 117 -8.01 -28.52 11.09
C HIS A 117 -9.31 -27.72 11.03
N ARG A 118 -9.29 -26.50 10.47
CA ARG A 118 -10.49 -25.65 10.31
C ARG A 118 -11.42 -26.15 9.21
N LEU A 119 -10.90 -26.80 8.18
CA LEU A 119 -11.66 -27.30 7.03
C LEU A 119 -12.27 -28.69 7.29
N ALA A 120 -11.65 -29.52 8.12
CA ALA A 120 -12.10 -30.90 8.39
C ALA A 120 -13.57 -30.99 8.87
N PRO A 121 -14.07 -30.15 9.80
CA PRO A 121 -15.48 -30.18 10.21
C PRO A 121 -16.44 -29.73 9.11
N VAL A 122 -15.98 -28.88 8.18
CA VAL A 122 -16.81 -28.32 7.11
C VAL A 122 -16.95 -29.33 5.96
N LEU A 123 -15.89 -30.07 5.67
CA LEU A 123 -15.86 -31.11 4.63
C LEU A 123 -16.43 -32.45 5.12
N GLY A 124 -16.36 -32.72 6.42
CA GLY A 124 -16.65 -34.05 6.99
C GLY A 124 -18.11 -34.33 7.35
N THR A 125 -19.02 -33.37 7.23
CA THR A 125 -20.43 -33.58 7.61
C THR A 125 -21.40 -32.92 6.65
N GLY A 126 -22.23 -33.71 5.98
CA GLY A 126 -23.42 -33.27 5.24
C GLY A 126 -24.54 -32.73 6.15
N LYS A 127 -24.18 -32.06 7.25
CA LYS A 127 -25.13 -31.39 8.14
C LYS A 127 -25.35 -29.97 7.61
N HIS A 128 -26.61 -29.53 7.63
CA HIS A 128 -26.98 -28.14 7.34
C HIS A 128 -26.40 -27.23 8.42
N PHE A 129 -25.18 -26.75 8.21
CA PHE A 129 -24.63 -25.70 9.06
C PHE A 129 -25.25 -24.36 8.68
N HIS A 130 -25.55 -23.56 9.69
CA HIS A 130 -25.92 -22.18 9.46
C HIS A 130 -24.73 -21.41 8.88
N VAL A 131 -25.00 -20.54 7.90
CA VAL A 131 -23.97 -19.81 7.13
C VAL A 131 -23.02 -19.02 8.05
N TRP A 132 -23.53 -18.48 9.17
CA TRP A 132 -22.74 -17.71 10.13
C TRP A 132 -21.72 -18.53 10.93
N GLU A 133 -21.85 -19.87 11.01
CA GLU A 133 -20.86 -20.74 11.67
C GLU A 133 -19.74 -21.19 10.71
N VAL A 134 -20.05 -21.24 9.42
CA VAL A 134 -19.18 -21.74 8.36
C VAL A 134 -18.32 -20.62 7.77
N LEU A 135 -18.92 -19.45 7.56
CA LEU A 135 -18.24 -18.30 6.98
C LEU A 135 -16.97 -17.86 7.74
N PRO A 136 -16.94 -17.80 9.09
CA PRO A 136 -15.73 -17.43 9.83
C PRO A 136 -14.58 -18.43 9.62
N LYS A 137 -14.90 -19.72 9.47
CA LYS A 137 -13.90 -20.79 9.24
C LYS A 137 -13.28 -20.62 7.85
N TYR A 138 -14.10 -20.42 6.81
CA TYR A 138 -13.61 -20.12 5.46
C TYR A 138 -12.85 -18.80 5.38
N ALA A 139 -13.36 -17.75 6.03
CA ALA A 139 -12.69 -16.45 6.08
C ALA A 139 -11.30 -16.58 6.71
N THR A 140 -11.16 -17.33 7.80
CA THR A 140 -9.86 -17.59 8.43
C THR A 140 -8.90 -18.32 7.48
N VAL A 141 -9.39 -19.30 6.72
CA VAL A 141 -8.57 -20.03 5.73
C VAL A 141 -8.09 -19.10 4.61
N VAL A 142 -8.98 -18.27 4.06
CA VAL A 142 -8.62 -17.29 3.03
C VAL A 142 -7.64 -16.27 3.59
N LEU A 143 -7.88 -15.77 4.81
CA LEU A 143 -7.02 -14.81 5.47
C LEU A 143 -5.67 -15.38 5.89
N LEU A 144 -5.49 -16.70 6.01
CA LEU A 144 -4.19 -17.31 6.30
C LEU A 144 -3.43 -17.76 5.05
N SER A 145 -4.14 -17.92 3.92
CA SER A 145 -3.56 -18.39 2.66
C SER A 145 -2.39 -17.53 2.16
N TYR A 146 -2.36 -16.24 2.48
CA TYR A 146 -1.29 -15.34 2.05
C TYR A 146 0.07 -15.67 2.65
N ILE A 147 0.13 -16.30 3.82
CA ILE A 147 1.41 -16.58 4.50
C ILE A 147 2.27 -17.55 3.69
N VAL A 148 1.62 -18.38 2.87
CA VAL A 148 2.31 -19.31 1.98
C VAL A 148 2.96 -18.56 0.81
N PHE A 149 2.19 -17.79 0.03
CA PHE A 149 2.73 -17.22 -1.21
C PHE A 149 3.41 -15.85 -1.03
N LEU A 150 2.97 -15.03 -0.08
CA LEU A 150 3.35 -13.63 0.02
C LEU A 150 4.84 -13.43 0.35
N PRO A 151 5.45 -14.15 1.31
CA PRO A 151 6.89 -14.03 1.58
C PRO A 151 7.75 -14.34 0.34
N VAL A 152 7.39 -15.39 -0.41
CA VAL A 152 8.10 -15.77 -1.65
C VAL A 152 8.02 -14.65 -2.68
N THR A 153 6.85 -14.03 -2.86
CA THR A 153 6.72 -12.88 -3.76
C THR A 153 7.53 -11.67 -3.29
N CYS A 154 7.61 -11.44 -1.97
CA CYS A 154 8.43 -10.38 -1.40
C CYS A 154 9.92 -10.61 -1.69
N TRP A 155 10.41 -11.84 -1.52
CA TRP A 155 11.80 -12.23 -1.82
C TRP A 155 12.13 -12.04 -3.30
N ALA A 156 11.21 -12.41 -4.20
CA ALA A 156 11.36 -12.18 -5.63
C ALA A 156 11.53 -10.68 -5.97
N THR A 157 10.94 -9.80 -5.18
CA THR A 157 11.05 -8.34 -5.35
C THR A 157 12.09 -7.66 -4.45
N ALA A 158 12.85 -8.41 -3.65
CA ALA A 158 13.76 -7.85 -2.65
C ALA A 158 14.84 -6.93 -3.27
N ASN A 159 15.30 -7.22 -4.49
CA ASN A 159 16.21 -6.34 -5.24
C ASN A 159 15.65 -4.92 -5.44
N ARG A 160 14.33 -4.79 -5.62
CA ARG A 160 13.67 -3.48 -5.76
C ARG A 160 13.61 -2.73 -4.44
N ALA A 161 13.43 -3.45 -3.32
CA ALA A 161 13.49 -2.86 -1.99
C ALA A 161 14.92 -2.37 -1.66
N VAL A 162 15.96 -3.09 -2.09
CA VAL A 162 17.34 -2.63 -1.98
C VAL A 162 17.57 -1.35 -2.80
N ALA A 163 17.14 -1.35 -4.07
CA ALA A 163 17.25 -0.17 -4.94
C ALA A 163 16.49 1.05 -4.38
N LEU A 164 15.36 0.84 -3.72
CA LEU A 164 14.63 1.90 -3.02
C LEU A 164 15.46 2.53 -1.90
N VAL A 165 16.13 1.72 -1.07
CA VAL A 165 16.96 2.22 0.02
C VAL A 165 18.20 2.95 -0.51
N GLU A 166 18.82 2.45 -1.58
CA GLU A 166 19.93 3.14 -2.23
C GLU A 166 19.50 4.49 -2.83
N LEU A 167 18.35 4.54 -3.48
CA LEU A 167 17.79 5.79 -4.00
C LEU A 167 17.49 6.78 -2.87
N TRP A 168 16.97 6.29 -1.75
CA TRP A 168 16.72 7.11 -0.56
C TRP A 168 18.01 7.80 -0.09
N GLN A 169 19.10 7.05 0.05
CA GLN A 169 20.40 7.58 0.47
C GLN A 169 20.93 8.63 -0.52
N ARG A 170 20.75 8.42 -1.83
CA ARG A 170 21.19 9.41 -2.86
C ARG A 170 20.40 10.70 -2.77
N VAL A 171 19.07 10.62 -2.64
CA VAL A 171 18.20 11.79 -2.51
C VAL A 171 18.52 12.55 -1.22
N GLU A 172 18.76 11.84 -0.11
CA GLU A 172 19.17 12.44 1.15
C GLU A 172 20.51 13.18 1.04
N ALA A 173 21.51 12.57 0.41
CA ALA A 173 22.81 13.19 0.19
C ALA A 173 22.69 14.47 -0.67
N LEU A 174 21.89 14.40 -1.75
CA LEU A 174 21.65 15.55 -2.63
C LEU A 174 20.90 16.67 -1.90
N ALA A 175 19.85 16.34 -1.15
CA ALA A 175 19.08 17.33 -0.40
C ALA A 175 19.91 17.99 0.71
N THR A 176 20.78 17.23 1.38
CA THR A 176 21.69 17.76 2.41
C THR A 176 22.76 18.67 1.82
N ALA A 177 23.26 18.36 0.62
CA ALA A 177 24.25 19.19 -0.07
C ALA A 177 23.70 20.57 -0.47
N VAL A 178 22.43 20.65 -0.86
CA VAL A 178 21.80 21.90 -1.34
C VAL A 178 21.20 22.70 -0.18
N THR A 179 20.42 22.06 0.69
CA THR A 179 19.62 22.75 1.71
C THR A 179 20.30 22.78 3.09
N GLY A 180 21.47 22.13 3.24
CA GLY A 180 22.10 21.88 4.52
C GLY A 180 21.44 20.73 5.30
N PRO A 181 21.85 20.47 6.56
CA PRO A 181 21.34 19.35 7.34
C PRO A 181 19.81 19.40 7.50
N LEU A 182 19.16 18.32 7.10
CA LEU A 182 17.71 18.11 7.20
C LEU A 182 17.41 17.37 8.50
N HIS A 183 16.94 18.10 9.50
CA HIS A 183 16.49 17.51 10.75
C HIS A 183 14.98 17.21 10.64
N LEU A 184 14.63 15.92 10.59
CA LEU A 184 13.25 15.45 10.72
C LEU A 184 13.01 15.06 12.19
N PRO A 185 12.47 15.97 13.02
CA PRO A 185 12.30 15.68 14.44
C PRO A 185 11.37 14.49 14.67
N GLY A 186 11.81 13.55 15.51
CA GLY A 186 10.99 12.44 16.01
C GLY A 186 10.82 11.25 15.05
N LEU A 187 11.42 11.24 13.86
CA LEU A 187 11.28 10.14 12.90
C LEU A 187 11.84 8.82 13.46
N ARG A 188 13.00 8.89 14.12
CA ARG A 188 13.65 7.77 14.82
C ARG A 188 12.82 7.21 15.97
N THR A 189 12.27 8.11 16.79
CA THR A 189 11.44 7.72 17.94
C THR A 189 10.17 7.03 17.46
N ARG A 190 9.53 7.56 16.42
CA ARG A 190 8.39 6.91 15.76
C ARG A 190 8.77 5.54 15.20
N ALA A 191 9.89 5.42 14.50
CA ALA A 191 10.37 4.13 13.96
C ALA A 191 10.56 3.08 15.06
N ARG A 192 11.12 3.46 16.22
CA ARG A 192 11.29 2.57 17.37
C ARG A 192 9.96 2.16 18.00
N ILE A 193 9.06 3.12 18.24
CA ILE A 193 7.73 2.86 18.80
C ILE A 193 6.95 1.92 17.88
N TYR A 194 6.98 2.18 16.58
CA TYR A 194 6.35 1.37 15.56
C TYR A 194 6.95 -0.03 15.47
N SER A 195 8.28 -0.14 15.47
CA SER A 195 9.01 -1.41 15.48
C SER A 195 8.61 -2.28 16.69
N LEU A 196 8.59 -1.70 17.89
CA LEU A 196 8.20 -2.41 19.11
C LEU A 196 6.70 -2.77 19.11
N GLY A 197 5.84 -1.82 18.73
CA GLY A 197 4.39 -2.02 18.69
C GLY A 197 3.97 -3.13 17.74
N CYS A 198 4.62 -3.25 16.56
CA CYS A 198 4.37 -4.32 15.60
C CYS A 198 4.67 -5.73 16.14
N LEU A 199 5.58 -5.86 17.11
CA LEU A 199 5.97 -7.16 17.66
C LEU A 199 5.14 -7.51 18.90
N VAL A 200 4.83 -6.52 19.74
CA VAL A 200 4.10 -6.72 21.00
C VAL A 200 2.59 -6.83 20.76
N LEU A 201 2.01 -5.99 19.91
CA LEU A 201 0.55 -5.94 19.73
C LEU A 201 -0.05 -7.24 19.19
N PRO A 202 0.54 -7.94 18.18
CA PRO A 202 0.03 -9.23 17.73
C PRO A 202 -0.02 -10.27 18.84
N VAL A 203 1.00 -10.30 19.71
CA VAL A 203 1.05 -11.22 20.86
C VAL A 203 -0.08 -10.89 21.85
N LEU A 204 -0.23 -9.61 22.21
CA LEU A 204 -1.30 -9.17 23.10
C LEU A 204 -2.70 -9.47 22.54
N MET A 205 -2.91 -9.25 21.23
CA MET A 205 -4.17 -9.58 20.58
C MET A 205 -4.45 -11.09 20.66
N GLN A 206 -3.46 -11.94 20.47
CA GLN A 206 -3.65 -13.40 20.55
C GLN A 206 -3.83 -13.91 21.99
N LEU A 207 -3.17 -13.30 22.97
CA LEU A 207 -3.42 -13.57 24.39
C LEU A 207 -4.85 -13.18 24.79
N LEU A 208 -5.36 -12.06 24.27
CA LEU A 208 -6.76 -11.67 24.45
C LEU A 208 -7.70 -12.65 23.72
N ALA A 209 -7.34 -13.12 22.52
CA ALA A 209 -8.13 -14.12 21.80
C ALA A 209 -8.31 -15.40 22.63
N LEU A 210 -7.25 -15.89 23.30
CA LEU A 210 -7.31 -17.07 24.17
C LEU A 210 -8.31 -16.92 25.32
N SER A 211 -8.47 -15.73 25.89
CA SER A 211 -9.40 -15.51 27.01
C SER A 211 -10.86 -15.37 26.56
N VAL A 212 -11.08 -15.05 25.28
CA VAL A 212 -12.42 -14.84 24.69
C VAL A 212 -12.92 -16.06 23.89
N LEU A 213 -12.01 -16.78 23.23
CA LEU A 213 -12.27 -17.91 22.35
C LEU A 213 -11.61 -19.17 22.92
N PRO A 214 -12.21 -19.82 23.93
CA PRO A 214 -11.60 -20.97 24.62
C PRO A 214 -11.43 -22.21 23.71
N ASP A 215 -12.13 -22.26 22.57
CA ASP A 215 -12.02 -23.34 21.59
C ASP A 215 -10.73 -23.26 20.74
N ASP A 216 -10.01 -22.13 20.78
CA ASP A 216 -8.77 -21.97 20.03
C ASP A 216 -7.61 -22.67 20.75
N ARG A 217 -7.05 -23.69 20.10
CA ARG A 217 -5.98 -24.49 20.66
C ARG A 217 -4.67 -23.70 20.66
N VAL A 218 -3.93 -23.79 21.77
CA VAL A 218 -2.65 -23.07 21.99
C VAL A 218 -1.62 -23.32 20.88
N TRP A 219 -1.63 -24.51 20.25
CA TRP A 219 -0.71 -24.83 19.15
C TRP A 219 -0.90 -23.95 17.90
N MET A 220 -2.06 -23.30 17.74
CA MET A 220 -2.37 -22.42 16.61
C MET A 220 -1.80 -21.00 16.80
N MET A 221 -1.43 -20.65 18.04
CA MET A 221 -0.98 -19.30 18.41
C MET A 221 0.24 -18.82 17.63
N PRO A 222 1.31 -19.61 17.42
CA PRO A 222 2.48 -19.13 16.69
C PRO A 222 2.15 -18.73 15.24
N GLY A 223 1.27 -19.47 14.56
CA GLY A 223 0.84 -19.17 13.20
C GLY A 223 0.02 -17.87 13.13
N LEU A 224 -0.93 -17.71 14.05
CA LEU A 224 -1.79 -16.53 14.15
C LEU A 224 -1.03 -15.26 14.58
N VAL A 225 -0.09 -15.37 15.51
CA VAL A 225 0.80 -14.27 15.90
C VAL A 225 1.65 -13.85 14.70
N HIS A 226 2.24 -14.81 13.98
CA HIS A 226 3.06 -14.52 12.81
C HIS A 226 2.24 -13.84 11.70
N ALA A 227 1.03 -14.32 11.42
CA ALA A 227 0.10 -13.73 10.45
C ALA A 227 -0.15 -12.24 10.76
N ASN A 228 -0.59 -11.96 12.00
CA ASN A 228 -0.90 -10.59 12.41
C ASN A 228 0.35 -9.70 12.39
N ALA A 229 1.49 -10.20 12.87
CA ALA A 229 2.75 -9.48 12.82
C ALA A 229 3.17 -9.14 11.38
N PHE A 230 2.97 -10.06 10.43
CA PHE A 230 3.29 -9.87 9.02
C PHE A 230 2.54 -8.68 8.43
N VAL A 231 1.21 -8.66 8.61
CA VAL A 231 0.36 -7.58 8.09
C VAL A 231 0.65 -6.26 8.78
N MET A 232 0.84 -6.27 10.10
CA MET A 232 1.15 -5.07 10.88
C MET A 232 2.48 -4.45 10.47
N VAL A 233 3.57 -5.23 10.43
CA VAL A 233 4.90 -4.72 10.04
C VAL A 233 4.86 -4.17 8.62
N SER A 234 4.22 -4.86 7.69
CA SER A 234 4.12 -4.42 6.29
C SER A 234 3.34 -3.10 6.16
N THR A 235 2.24 -2.96 6.90
CA THR A 235 1.42 -1.74 6.91
C THR A 235 2.15 -0.57 7.55
N ILE A 236 2.82 -0.80 8.67
CA ILE A 236 3.53 0.24 9.42
C ILE A 236 4.79 0.70 8.71
N PHE A 237 5.53 -0.21 8.06
CA PHE A 237 6.65 0.15 7.20
C PHE A 237 6.19 1.11 6.09
N TRP A 238 5.09 0.80 5.44
CA TRP A 238 4.49 1.66 4.41
C TRP A 238 4.10 3.05 4.94
N ILE A 239 3.39 3.09 6.07
CA ILE A 239 2.98 4.34 6.72
C ILE A 239 4.21 5.19 7.04
N TRP A 240 5.27 4.56 7.56
CA TRP A 240 6.51 5.25 7.90
C TRP A 240 7.19 5.82 6.66
N CYS A 241 7.38 5.02 5.59
CA CYS A 241 8.00 5.49 4.34
C CYS A 241 7.22 6.66 3.72
N CYS A 242 5.90 6.54 3.65
CA CYS A 242 5.03 7.60 3.13
C CYS A 242 5.10 8.88 4.00
N SER A 243 5.11 8.74 5.32
CA SER A 243 5.20 9.88 6.24
C SER A 243 6.57 10.57 6.17
N ALA A 244 7.65 9.79 6.10
CA ALA A 244 9.01 10.28 5.94
C ALA A 244 9.17 11.04 4.63
N LEU A 245 8.66 10.48 3.52
CA LEU A 245 8.71 11.11 2.21
C LEU A 245 7.89 12.40 2.13
N GLY A 246 6.68 12.40 2.71
CA GLY A 246 5.86 13.60 2.81
C GLY A 246 6.51 14.70 3.63
N ALA A 247 7.16 14.35 4.74
CA ALA A 247 7.86 15.30 5.60
C ALA A 247 9.15 15.85 4.95
N LEU A 248 9.90 15.01 4.25
CA LEU A 248 11.08 15.43 3.49
C LEU A 248 10.68 16.39 2.35
N GLY A 249 9.65 16.04 1.57
CA GLY A 249 9.16 16.88 0.48
C GLY A 249 8.67 18.26 0.98
N SER A 250 7.97 18.30 2.10
CA SER A 250 7.50 19.57 2.67
C SER A 250 8.63 20.43 3.23
N GLN A 251 9.64 19.84 3.86
CA GLN A 251 10.82 20.57 4.35
C GLN A 251 11.66 21.14 3.21
N VAL A 252 11.90 20.36 2.14
CA VAL A 252 12.62 20.84 0.95
C VAL A 252 11.87 22.00 0.32
N ALA A 253 10.55 21.88 0.13
CA ALA A 253 9.73 22.95 -0.41
C ALA A 253 9.77 24.22 0.46
N ALA A 254 9.75 24.09 1.78
CA ALA A 254 9.79 25.23 2.70
C ALA A 254 11.12 26.01 2.64
N ARG A 255 12.24 25.37 2.28
CA ARG A 255 13.55 26.03 2.14
C ARG A 255 13.77 26.69 0.78
N MET A 256 12.94 26.35 -0.22
CA MET A 256 13.04 26.86 -1.58
C MET A 256 13.14 28.40 -1.69
N PRO A 257 12.34 29.21 -0.95
CA PRO A 257 12.44 30.66 -1.04
C PRO A 257 13.76 31.23 -0.50
N ALA A 258 14.26 30.67 0.61
CA ALA A 258 15.51 31.12 1.22
C ALA A 258 16.72 30.79 0.32
N ASP A 259 16.70 29.62 -0.32
CA ASP A 259 17.79 29.21 -1.21
C ASP A 259 17.74 29.96 -2.55
N LEU A 260 16.55 30.34 -3.03
CA LEU A 260 16.40 31.24 -4.17
C LEU A 260 17.01 32.62 -3.87
N GLN A 261 16.81 33.17 -2.68
CA GLN A 261 17.41 34.46 -2.29
C GLN A 261 18.94 34.39 -2.21
N ARG A 262 19.49 33.23 -1.81
CA ARG A 262 20.94 33.04 -1.65
C ARG A 262 21.67 32.72 -2.96
N LEU A 263 21.09 31.87 -3.79
CA LEU A 263 21.75 31.28 -4.97
C LEU A 263 21.10 31.72 -6.29
N GLY A 264 20.06 32.56 -6.23
CA GLY A 264 19.30 32.98 -7.40
C GLY A 264 18.69 31.79 -8.15
N PRO A 265 18.59 31.86 -9.50
CA PRO A 265 17.96 30.81 -10.30
C PRO A 265 18.67 29.45 -10.24
N GLN A 266 19.95 29.41 -9.87
CA GLN A 266 20.69 28.15 -9.66
C GLN A 266 20.17 27.38 -8.44
N GLY A 267 19.76 28.08 -7.38
CA GLY A 267 19.12 27.46 -6.22
C GLY A 267 17.82 26.76 -6.59
N LEU A 268 17.02 27.38 -7.46
CA LEU A 268 15.77 26.78 -7.93
C LEU A 268 16.00 25.53 -8.80
N ARG A 269 17.03 25.55 -9.65
CA ARG A 269 17.46 24.36 -10.43
C ARG A 269 17.89 23.21 -9.52
N ALA A 270 18.63 23.50 -8.45
CA ALA A 270 19.03 22.49 -7.48
C ALA A 270 17.80 21.90 -6.75
N HIS A 271 16.84 22.74 -6.37
CA HIS A 271 15.57 22.30 -5.78
C HIS A 271 14.73 21.45 -6.73
N ARG A 272 14.70 21.78 -8.02
CA ARG A 272 14.05 20.95 -9.05
C ARG A 272 14.68 19.56 -9.15
N GLN A 273 16.01 19.45 -9.08
CA GLN A 273 16.70 18.15 -9.08
C GLN A 273 16.37 17.32 -7.84
N ILE A 274 16.32 17.94 -6.65
CA ILE A 274 15.87 17.26 -5.42
C ILE A 274 14.44 16.73 -5.61
N TRP A 275 13.55 17.57 -6.14
CA TRP A 275 12.16 17.21 -6.35
C TRP A 275 12.00 16.04 -7.34
N LEU A 276 12.77 16.01 -8.44
CA LEU A 276 12.81 14.86 -9.34
C LEU A 276 13.31 13.59 -8.64
N GLY A 277 14.28 13.71 -7.73
CA GLY A 277 14.70 12.59 -6.87
C GLY A 277 13.57 12.08 -5.97
N LEU A 278 12.83 12.99 -5.33
CA LEU A 278 11.67 12.67 -4.50
C LEU A 278 10.52 12.04 -5.31
N ALA A 279 10.32 12.51 -6.55
CA ALA A 279 9.40 11.94 -7.53
C ALA A 279 9.68 10.46 -7.78
N GLN A 280 10.94 10.19 -8.13
CA GLN A 280 11.43 8.86 -8.43
C GLN A 280 11.32 7.98 -7.20
N LEU A 281 11.60 8.50 -6.01
CA LEU A 281 11.46 7.77 -4.75
C LEU A 281 10.01 7.39 -4.47
N LEU A 282 9.05 8.30 -4.68
CA LEU A 282 7.62 8.04 -4.54
C LEU A 282 7.15 6.94 -5.50
N THR A 283 7.57 7.01 -6.76
CA THR A 283 7.22 6.01 -7.78
C THR A 283 7.88 4.66 -7.48
N GLN A 284 9.15 4.64 -7.09
CA GLN A 284 9.86 3.40 -6.73
C GLN A 284 9.26 2.75 -5.48
N LEU A 285 8.80 3.54 -4.50
CA LEU A 285 8.07 3.03 -3.34
C LEU A 285 6.78 2.32 -3.78
N GLY A 286 6.00 2.95 -4.66
CA GLY A 286 4.79 2.34 -5.24
C GLY A 286 5.06 1.07 -6.06
N VAL A 287 6.19 1.00 -6.78
CA VAL A 287 6.55 -0.18 -7.59
C VAL A 287 7.11 -1.33 -6.77
N SER A 288 7.90 -1.03 -5.74
CA SER A 288 8.54 -2.03 -4.88
C SER A 288 7.57 -2.61 -3.86
N TRP A 289 6.79 -1.75 -3.18
CA TRP A 289 5.90 -2.14 -2.09
C TRP A 289 4.42 -2.20 -2.49
N GLY A 290 4.04 -1.62 -3.63
CA GLY A 290 2.64 -1.58 -4.03
C GLY A 290 2.01 -2.96 -4.22
N ARG A 291 2.74 -3.95 -4.74
CA ARG A 291 2.20 -5.32 -4.91
C ARG A 291 1.75 -5.92 -3.59
N LEU A 292 2.60 -5.81 -2.59
CA LEU A 292 2.32 -6.27 -1.24
C LEU A 292 1.12 -5.51 -0.65
N GLN A 293 1.06 -4.18 -0.83
CA GLN A 293 -0.05 -3.39 -0.34
C GLN A 293 -1.38 -3.69 -1.07
N THR A 294 -1.37 -4.04 -2.36
CA THR A 294 -2.59 -4.49 -3.06
C THR A 294 -3.16 -5.73 -2.39
N VAL A 295 -2.31 -6.73 -2.12
CA VAL A 295 -2.74 -7.99 -1.50
C VAL A 295 -3.25 -7.73 -0.09
N ILE A 296 -2.53 -6.93 0.72
CA ILE A 296 -2.95 -6.57 2.08
C ILE A 296 -4.28 -5.82 2.07
N LEU A 297 -4.47 -4.86 1.16
CA LEU A 297 -5.73 -4.13 1.04
C LEU A 297 -6.90 -5.05 0.63
N GLY A 298 -6.65 -6.01 -0.27
CA GLY A 298 -7.62 -7.05 -0.61
C GLY A 298 -7.96 -7.97 0.57
N LEU A 299 -6.96 -8.35 1.38
CA LEU A 299 -7.18 -9.13 2.61
C LEU A 299 -7.99 -8.35 3.63
N PHE A 300 -7.71 -7.06 3.82
CA PHE A 300 -8.51 -6.18 4.66
C PHE A 300 -9.94 -6.04 4.15
N PHE A 301 -10.16 -6.07 2.83
CA PHE A 301 -11.50 -6.03 2.26
C PHE A 301 -12.31 -7.26 2.65
N VAL A 302 -11.74 -8.44 2.41
CA VAL A 302 -12.37 -9.70 2.77
C VAL A 302 -12.60 -9.78 4.28
N ALA A 303 -11.59 -9.42 5.09
CA ALA A 303 -11.72 -9.39 6.54
C ALA A 303 -12.85 -8.45 7.00
N PHE A 304 -12.90 -7.22 6.49
CA PHE A 304 -13.93 -6.26 6.86
C PHE A 304 -15.33 -6.76 6.48
N THR A 305 -15.52 -7.29 5.27
CA THR A 305 -16.81 -7.83 4.83
C THR A 305 -17.25 -9.02 5.68
N CYS A 306 -16.35 -9.97 5.94
CA CYS A 306 -16.66 -11.14 6.78
C CYS A 306 -16.99 -10.74 8.23
N ILE A 307 -16.18 -9.89 8.86
CA ILE A 307 -16.40 -9.46 10.25
C ILE A 307 -17.69 -8.65 10.36
N SER A 308 -17.96 -7.76 9.41
CA SER A 308 -19.19 -6.95 9.38
C SER A 308 -20.43 -7.83 9.26
N PHE A 309 -20.40 -8.83 8.37
CA PHE A 309 -21.49 -9.80 8.24
C PHE A 309 -21.73 -10.59 9.54
N ILE A 310 -20.66 -11.08 10.18
CA ILE A 310 -20.74 -11.80 11.46
C ILE A 310 -21.34 -10.90 12.54
N MET A 311 -20.89 -9.65 12.63
CA MET A 311 -21.42 -8.66 13.58
C MET A 311 -22.91 -8.41 13.35
N THR A 312 -23.34 -8.21 12.10
CA THR A 312 -24.76 -8.05 11.77
C THR A 312 -25.58 -9.28 12.19
N SER A 313 -25.08 -10.49 11.95
CA SER A 313 -25.73 -11.73 12.36
C SER A 313 -25.85 -11.85 13.88
N LEU A 314 -24.81 -11.52 14.64
CA LEU A 314 -24.82 -11.56 16.11
C LEU A 314 -25.84 -10.58 16.70
N VAL A 315 -25.91 -9.37 16.13
CA VAL A 315 -26.88 -8.34 16.54
C VAL A 315 -28.32 -8.76 16.23
N LEU A 316 -28.57 -9.33 15.04
CA LEU A 316 -29.90 -9.82 14.65
C LEU A 316 -30.42 -10.93 15.57
N HIS A 317 -29.52 -11.80 16.04
CA HIS A 317 -29.85 -12.88 16.98
C HIS A 317 -29.87 -12.43 18.45
N GLY A 318 -29.57 -11.16 18.75
CA GLY A 318 -29.54 -10.62 20.10
C GLY A 318 -28.42 -11.18 20.99
N ILE A 319 -27.33 -11.69 20.40
CA ILE A 319 -26.22 -12.33 21.12
C ILE A 319 -25.20 -11.27 21.54
N TRP A 320 -25.23 -10.87 22.82
CA TRP A 320 -24.28 -9.93 23.43
C TRP A 320 -23.22 -10.66 24.25
N ASP A 321 -22.29 -11.34 23.58
CA ASP A 321 -21.22 -12.13 24.22
C ASP A 321 -19.83 -11.50 24.00
N LYS A 322 -18.82 -11.97 24.74
CA LYS A 322 -17.39 -11.59 24.61
C LYS A 322 -16.89 -11.69 23.16
N LYS A 323 -17.44 -12.63 22.38
CA LYS A 323 -17.18 -12.79 20.95
C LYS A 323 -17.51 -11.52 20.15
N MET A 324 -18.57 -10.80 20.50
CA MET A 324 -18.94 -9.56 19.82
C MET A 324 -17.89 -8.46 20.06
N VAL A 325 -17.37 -8.34 21.28
CA VAL A 325 -16.30 -7.40 21.62
C VAL A 325 -15.01 -7.73 20.85
N TRP A 326 -14.66 -9.01 20.75
CA TRP A 326 -13.52 -9.45 19.94
C TRP A 326 -13.67 -9.11 18.46
N GLN A 327 -14.84 -9.40 17.86
CA GLN A 327 -15.12 -9.06 16.47
C GLN A 327 -15.12 -7.54 16.23
N GLY A 328 -15.65 -6.74 17.16
CA GLY A 328 -15.57 -5.28 17.10
C GLY A 328 -14.13 -4.75 17.17
N THR A 329 -13.29 -5.37 18.00
CA THR A 329 -11.85 -5.03 18.09
C THR A 329 -11.10 -5.41 16.81
N ALA A 330 -11.42 -6.56 16.20
CA ALA A 330 -10.86 -6.96 14.92
C ALA A 330 -11.28 -6.01 13.79
N MET A 331 -12.56 -5.60 13.77
CA MET A 331 -13.08 -4.64 12.80
C MET A 331 -12.35 -3.29 12.91
N SER A 332 -12.19 -2.75 14.13
CA SER A 332 -11.51 -1.47 14.33
C SER A 332 -10.04 -1.53 13.88
N ALA A 333 -9.34 -2.64 14.14
CA ALA A 333 -7.98 -2.85 13.67
C ALA A 333 -7.89 -2.85 12.13
N VAL A 334 -8.82 -3.51 11.43
CA VAL A 334 -8.88 -3.52 9.96
C VAL A 334 -9.15 -2.12 9.40
N VAL A 335 -10.11 -1.40 9.97
CA VAL A 335 -10.44 -0.01 9.57
C VAL A 335 -9.24 0.92 9.75
N ILE A 336 -8.54 0.83 10.90
CA ILE A 336 -7.33 1.61 11.16
C ILE A 336 -6.22 1.26 10.15
N GLY A 337 -6.06 -0.02 9.80
CA GLY A 337 -5.12 -0.47 8.78
C GLY A 337 -5.39 0.14 7.41
N ILE A 338 -6.62 0.04 6.91
CA ILE A 338 -7.03 0.62 5.62
C ILE A 338 -6.84 2.13 5.62
N PHE A 339 -7.31 2.81 6.68
CA PHE A 339 -7.14 4.24 6.85
C PHE A 339 -5.67 4.65 6.83
N GLY A 340 -4.82 3.94 7.58
CA GLY A 340 -3.38 4.18 7.63
C GLY A 340 -2.72 4.09 6.25
N ILE A 341 -3.01 3.05 5.47
CA ILE A 341 -2.44 2.86 4.13
C ILE A 341 -2.87 3.99 3.18
N CYS A 342 -4.17 4.27 3.10
CA CYS A 342 -4.71 5.27 2.17
C CYS A 342 -4.34 6.70 2.57
N ASN A 343 -4.41 7.04 3.87
CA ASN A 343 -4.10 8.38 4.35
C ASN A 343 -2.60 8.68 4.25
N SER A 344 -1.73 7.73 4.57
CA SER A 344 -0.28 7.92 4.44
C SER A 344 0.14 8.14 2.97
N ALA A 345 -0.42 7.37 2.03
CA ALA A 345 -0.21 7.58 0.60
C ALA A 345 -0.62 8.99 0.13
N GLN A 346 -1.76 9.49 0.61
CA GLN A 346 -2.21 10.84 0.34
C GLN A 346 -1.27 11.89 0.94
N ILE A 347 -0.81 11.70 2.19
CA ILE A 347 0.14 12.59 2.85
C ILE A 347 1.44 12.68 2.07
N ALA A 348 2.00 11.54 1.63
CA ALA A 348 3.21 11.50 0.83
C ALA A 348 3.05 12.28 -0.48
N THR A 349 1.95 12.02 -1.21
CA THR A 349 1.64 12.69 -2.47
C THR A 349 1.48 14.20 -2.29
N ASN A 350 0.75 14.63 -1.26
CA ASN A 350 0.56 16.05 -0.96
C ASN A 350 1.87 16.71 -0.51
N GLY A 351 2.68 16.03 0.29
CA GLY A 351 3.96 16.55 0.78
C GLY A 351 4.98 16.79 -0.32
N VAL A 352 5.06 15.91 -1.33
CA VAL A 352 6.01 16.08 -2.45
C VAL A 352 5.47 17.02 -3.53
N ARG A 353 4.21 16.86 -3.93
CA ARG A 353 3.64 17.62 -5.06
C ARG A 353 3.04 18.95 -4.64
N LEU A 354 2.09 18.92 -3.69
CA LEU A 354 1.31 20.11 -3.35
C LEU A 354 2.16 21.15 -2.61
N ALA A 355 3.10 20.72 -1.77
CA ALA A 355 4.03 21.63 -1.12
C ALA A 355 4.92 22.38 -2.13
N ALA A 356 5.47 21.68 -3.12
CA ALA A 356 6.27 22.29 -4.19
C ALA A 356 5.45 23.27 -5.03
N ILE A 357 4.25 22.90 -5.47
CA ILE A 357 3.36 23.79 -6.25
C ILE A 357 3.04 25.07 -5.48
N ARG A 358 2.69 24.96 -4.20
CA ARG A 358 2.35 26.14 -3.37
C ARG A 358 3.51 27.13 -3.27
N GLN A 359 4.72 26.62 -3.05
CA GLN A 359 5.91 27.46 -2.93
C GLN A 359 6.30 28.07 -4.27
N LEU A 360 6.22 27.31 -5.37
CA LEU A 360 6.49 27.83 -6.72
C LEU A 360 5.49 28.92 -7.13
N LEU A 361 4.20 28.75 -6.83
CA LEU A 361 3.21 29.81 -7.07
C LEU A 361 3.50 31.05 -6.23
N ALA A 362 3.82 30.89 -4.94
CA ALA A 362 4.16 32.02 -4.08
C ALA A 362 5.38 32.78 -4.64
N LEU A 363 6.43 32.05 -5.06
CA LEU A 363 7.63 32.64 -5.66
C LEU A 363 7.34 33.36 -6.98
N SER A 364 6.44 32.83 -7.81
CA SER A 364 6.03 33.46 -9.07
C SER A 364 5.33 34.81 -8.88
N LEU A 365 4.69 35.02 -7.72
CA LEU A 365 4.02 36.29 -7.38
C LEU A 365 5.01 37.31 -6.82
N THR A 366 6.04 36.86 -6.10
CA THR A 366 7.00 37.74 -5.42
C THR A 366 8.16 38.16 -6.32
N HIS A 367 8.68 37.26 -7.17
CA HIS A 367 9.83 37.54 -8.02
C HIS A 367 9.41 37.83 -9.47
N LYS A 368 9.81 38.99 -9.99
CA LYS A 368 9.53 39.44 -11.37
C LYS A 368 10.68 39.23 -12.34
N ASP A 369 11.80 38.64 -11.91
CA ASP A 369 12.97 38.43 -12.75
C ASP A 369 12.69 37.37 -13.83
N GLU A 370 12.94 37.71 -15.10
CA GLU A 370 12.74 36.83 -16.25
C GLU A 370 13.46 35.46 -16.14
N PRO A 371 14.76 35.36 -15.75
CA PRO A 371 15.42 34.05 -15.64
C PRO A 371 14.82 33.17 -14.54
N THR A 372 14.35 33.77 -13.44
CA THR A 372 13.69 33.07 -12.34
C THR A 372 12.31 32.59 -12.77
N ARG A 373 11.57 33.42 -13.52
CA ARG A 373 10.25 33.08 -14.06
C ARG A 373 10.31 31.91 -15.04
N GLN A 374 11.30 31.89 -15.93
CA GLN A 374 11.51 30.79 -16.88
C GLN A 374 11.79 29.46 -16.15
N GLU A 375 12.59 29.49 -15.09
CA GLU A 375 12.87 28.29 -14.29
C GLU A 375 11.63 27.84 -13.50
N ILE A 376 10.84 28.76 -12.93
CA ILE A 376 9.56 28.44 -12.26
C ILE A 376 8.59 27.77 -13.24
N ILE A 377 8.44 28.32 -14.45
CA ILE A 377 7.57 27.74 -15.49
C ILE A 377 8.07 26.35 -15.87
N SER A 378 9.38 26.19 -16.09
CA SER A 378 9.96 24.88 -16.41
C SER A 378 9.71 23.87 -15.28
N PHE A 379 9.87 24.27 -14.02
CA PHE A 379 9.61 23.40 -12.87
C PHE A 379 8.12 23.02 -12.79
N LEU A 380 7.20 23.98 -12.89
CA LEU A 380 5.76 23.71 -12.91
C LEU A 380 5.35 22.78 -14.06
N ASP A 381 5.99 22.91 -15.22
CA ASP A 381 5.74 22.02 -16.35
C ASP A 381 6.16 20.58 -16.06
N ASN A 382 7.34 20.36 -15.45
CA ASN A 382 7.71 19.01 -14.99
C ASN A 382 6.73 18.45 -13.98
N ILE A 383 6.24 19.27 -13.04
CA ILE A 383 5.21 18.84 -12.07
C ILE A 383 3.90 18.46 -12.76
N ARG A 384 3.57 19.11 -13.88
CA ARG A 384 2.36 18.85 -14.65
C ARG A 384 2.49 17.57 -15.48
N VAL A 385 3.63 17.38 -16.15
CA VAL A 385 3.93 16.21 -16.98
C VAL A 385 4.09 14.97 -16.11
N GLU A 386 4.86 15.07 -15.03
CA GLU A 386 5.09 13.99 -14.08
C GLU A 386 4.02 14.03 -12.99
N ARG A 387 2.81 13.54 -13.33
CA ARG A 387 1.70 13.39 -12.35
C ARG A 387 2.12 12.41 -11.26
N GLN A 388 2.75 12.94 -10.22
CA GLN A 388 3.10 12.17 -9.04
C GLN A 388 1.84 11.92 -8.23
N CYS A 389 1.28 10.74 -8.47
CA CYS A 389 0.35 10.11 -7.57
C CYS A 389 0.99 8.78 -7.17
N LEU A 390 1.01 8.50 -5.87
CA LEU A 390 1.41 7.18 -5.42
C LEU A 390 0.40 6.16 -5.96
N THR A 391 0.83 5.41 -6.98
CA THR A 391 0.04 4.38 -7.63
C THR A 391 0.51 3.02 -7.18
N VAL A 392 -0.46 2.16 -6.88
CA VAL A 392 -0.17 0.79 -6.48
C VAL A 392 -0.15 -0.05 -7.73
N CYS A 393 1.04 -0.51 -8.15
CA CYS A 393 1.23 -1.31 -9.35
C CYS A 393 0.64 -0.72 -10.64
N LYS A 394 0.48 0.61 -10.72
CA LYS A 394 -0.27 1.30 -11.80
C LYS A 394 -1.76 0.89 -11.92
N LEU A 395 -2.31 0.13 -10.98
CA LEU A 395 -3.71 -0.30 -10.96
C LEU A 395 -4.66 0.82 -10.52
N GLY A 396 -4.20 1.69 -9.63
CA GLY A 396 -5.00 2.80 -9.12
C GLY A 396 -4.21 3.73 -8.21
N VAL A 397 -4.71 4.95 -8.04
CA VAL A 397 -4.18 5.93 -7.09
C VAL A 397 -4.72 5.60 -5.70
N LEU A 398 -3.83 5.47 -4.71
CA LEU A 398 -4.25 5.41 -3.32
C LEU A 398 -4.56 6.82 -2.83
N SER A 399 -5.83 7.06 -2.53
CA SER A 399 -6.31 8.33 -2.03
C SER A 399 -7.38 8.12 -0.96
N ARG A 400 -7.79 9.21 -0.30
CA ARG A 400 -8.96 9.19 0.59
C ARG A 400 -10.25 8.84 -0.15
N ALA A 401 -10.33 9.11 -1.46
CA ALA A 401 -11.47 8.69 -2.27
C ALA A 401 -11.50 7.15 -2.42
N SER A 402 -10.35 6.52 -2.60
CA SER A 402 -10.23 5.06 -2.68
C SER A 402 -10.71 4.39 -1.39
N LEU A 403 -10.47 5.02 -0.23
CA LEU A 403 -11.00 4.58 1.05
C LEU A 403 -12.53 4.64 1.11
N LEU A 404 -13.14 5.73 0.63
CA LEU A 404 -14.59 5.86 0.60
C LEU A 404 -15.24 4.83 -0.32
N SER A 405 -14.67 4.63 -1.52
CA SER A 405 -15.11 3.60 -2.47
C SER A 405 -15.00 2.19 -1.87
N PHE A 406 -13.93 1.92 -1.13
CA PHE A 406 -13.72 0.64 -0.46
C PHE A 406 -14.81 0.35 0.57
N PHE A 407 -15.08 1.29 1.50
CA PHE A 407 -16.11 1.10 2.52
C PHE A 407 -17.51 1.04 1.92
N SER A 408 -17.81 1.88 0.93
CA SER A 408 -19.09 1.84 0.22
C SER A 408 -19.33 0.46 -0.40
N LEU A 409 -18.36 -0.07 -1.15
CA LEU A 409 -18.48 -1.38 -1.77
C LEU A 409 -18.60 -2.50 -0.74
N ALA A 410 -17.78 -2.47 0.32
CA ALA A 410 -17.83 -3.48 1.37
C ALA A 410 -19.17 -3.49 2.11
N CYS A 411 -19.70 -2.31 2.45
CA CYS A 411 -21.04 -2.18 3.04
C CYS A 411 -22.13 -2.71 2.10
N THR A 412 -22.07 -2.41 0.80
CA THR A 412 -23.01 -2.97 -0.18
C THR A 412 -22.99 -4.50 -0.18
N TYR A 413 -21.80 -5.12 -0.18
CA TYR A 413 -21.68 -6.57 -0.07
C TYR A 413 -22.26 -7.12 1.23
N VAL A 414 -22.01 -6.48 2.37
CA VAL A 414 -22.57 -6.90 3.66
C VAL A 414 -24.10 -6.84 3.64
N VAL A 415 -24.68 -5.78 3.11
CA VAL A 415 -26.14 -5.63 2.97
C VAL A 415 -26.71 -6.74 2.08
N VAL A 416 -26.11 -6.97 0.91
CA VAL A 416 -26.55 -8.01 -0.03
C VAL A 416 -26.45 -9.41 0.58
N LEU A 417 -25.33 -9.73 1.23
CA LEU A 417 -25.15 -11.01 1.92
C LEU A 417 -26.19 -11.19 3.04
N SER A 418 -26.46 -10.14 3.81
CA SER A 418 -27.47 -10.17 4.87
C SER A 418 -28.88 -10.39 4.32
N GLN A 419 -29.21 -9.79 3.17
CA GLN A 419 -30.50 -10.00 2.50
C GLN A 419 -30.64 -11.44 1.99
N PHE A 420 -29.59 -12.01 1.39
CA PHE A 420 -29.61 -13.40 0.94
C PHE A 420 -29.81 -14.37 2.10
N THR A 421 -29.16 -14.13 3.24
CA THR A 421 -29.30 -15.01 4.40
C THR A 421 -30.70 -14.93 4.99
N LEU A 422 -31.24 -13.72 5.18
CA LEU A 422 -32.63 -13.54 5.64
C LEU A 422 -33.64 -14.19 4.69
N SER A 423 -33.46 -14.02 3.38
CA SER A 423 -34.33 -14.65 2.38
C SER A 423 -34.26 -16.18 2.43
N SER A 424 -33.06 -16.74 2.60
CA SER A 424 -32.87 -18.20 2.73
C SER A 424 -33.53 -18.77 3.99
N GLU A 425 -33.43 -18.08 5.12
CA GLU A 425 -34.07 -18.48 6.39
C GLU A 425 -35.60 -18.40 6.34
N ILE A 426 -36.14 -17.40 5.65
CA ILE A 426 -37.59 -17.29 5.43
C ILE A 426 -38.08 -18.45 4.56
N SER A 427 -37.31 -18.81 3.52
CA SER A 427 -37.62 -19.94 2.66
C SER A 427 -37.61 -21.26 3.44
N THR A 428 -36.57 -21.55 4.22
CA THR A 428 -36.48 -22.80 5.00
C THR A 428 -37.60 -22.91 6.05
N LYS A 429 -37.89 -21.85 6.80
CA LYS A 429 -39.04 -21.83 7.74
C LYS A 429 -40.38 -22.06 7.07
N LYS A 430 -40.52 -21.73 5.77
CA LYS A 430 -41.73 -21.98 4.99
C LYS A 430 -41.84 -23.44 4.55
N PHE A 431 -40.71 -24.09 4.27
CA PHE A 431 -40.65 -25.52 3.94
C PHE A 431 -40.86 -26.41 5.18
N ASP A 432 -40.31 -26.05 6.34
CA ASP A 432 -40.55 -26.80 7.60
C ASP A 432 -41.99 -26.72 8.11
N LYS A 433 -42.76 -25.72 7.65
CA LYS A 433 -44.19 -25.54 7.97
C LYS A 433 -45.14 -26.24 6.99
N LEU A 434 -44.63 -26.86 5.92
CA LEU A 434 -45.46 -27.71 5.08
C LEU A 434 -45.70 -29.02 5.85
N PRO A 435 -46.96 -29.43 6.10
CA PRO A 435 -47.22 -30.72 6.72
C PRO A 435 -46.58 -31.80 5.86
N SER A 436 -45.80 -32.69 6.48
CA SER A 436 -45.28 -33.88 5.83
C SER A 436 -46.46 -34.64 5.24
N VAL A 437 -46.63 -34.59 3.92
CA VAL A 437 -47.61 -35.42 3.23
C VAL A 437 -47.11 -36.85 3.37
N ALA A 438 -47.73 -37.56 4.31
CA ALA A 438 -47.62 -39.00 4.48
C ALA A 438 -48.36 -39.74 3.37
#